data_AF-A0A524DGI2-F1
#
_entry.id   AF-A0A524DGI2-F1
#
_cell.length_a   1.000
_cell.length_b   1.000
_cell.length_c   1.000
_cell.angle_alpha   90.00
_cell.angle_beta   90.00
_cell.angle_gamma   90.00
#
_symmetry.space_group_name_H-M   'P 1'
#
loop_
_entity.id
_entity.type
_entity.pdbx_description
1 polymer ?
#
loop_
_entity_poly.entity_id
_entity_poly.type
_entity_poly.pdbx_seq_one_letter_code
_entity_poly.pdbx_strand_id
1 'polypeptide(L)'
;MNKRFKSIKEELNKEENQQIETDNEKKQHASLKRNQDKKQFEFKEVGVIHTPYQDDAPYQPIEDDEGDFQITLYPKYTKGLNQLEKFKYIIVIYYIHKLSREKENIISPPWTGGYEVGIFASRSPIRPNPIGMSIVKIYKIEKNKIFTSGLDVFDGTPLLDIKPYIKDLDSKDDANYGWIKDLDSYEHLLLHIKGIPHDY
;
A
#
# COMPACT_ATOMS: atom_id res chain seq x y z
N MET A 1 64.99 -34.24 -12.21
CA MET A 1 63.97 -34.29 -11.14
C MET A 1 62.95 -33.16 -11.36
N ASN A 2 62.11 -33.20 -12.42
CA ASN A 2 61.22 -32.05 -12.73
C ASN A 2 59.97 -32.34 -13.62
N LYS A 3 59.59 -33.60 -13.86
CA LYS A 3 58.34 -33.93 -14.57
C LYS A 3 57.21 -34.37 -13.62
N ARG A 4 57.54 -35.17 -12.60
CA ARG A 4 56.56 -35.68 -11.62
C ARG A 4 55.96 -34.59 -10.74
N PHE A 5 56.77 -33.61 -10.30
CA PHE A 5 56.29 -32.45 -9.54
C PHE A 5 55.41 -31.50 -10.37
N LYS A 6 55.63 -31.42 -11.69
CA LYS A 6 54.80 -30.60 -12.58
C LYS A 6 53.43 -31.23 -12.82
N SER A 7 53.40 -32.56 -13.01
CA SER A 7 52.16 -33.33 -13.15
C SER A 7 51.24 -33.22 -11.92
N ILE A 8 51.82 -33.31 -10.71
CA ILE A 8 51.03 -33.23 -9.46
C ILE A 8 50.44 -31.83 -9.27
N LYS A 9 51.17 -30.77 -9.61
CA LYS A 9 50.63 -29.40 -9.56
C LYS A 9 49.51 -29.17 -10.58
N GLU A 10 49.61 -29.78 -11.76
CA GLU A 10 48.57 -29.69 -12.79
C GLU A 10 47.30 -30.45 -12.39
N GLU A 11 47.42 -31.58 -11.68
CA GLU A 11 46.27 -32.33 -11.14
C GLU A 11 45.60 -31.58 -9.98
N LEU A 12 46.37 -31.06 -9.02
CA LEU A 12 45.83 -30.27 -7.90
C LEU A 12 45.10 -29.01 -8.39
N ASN A 13 45.63 -28.31 -9.39
CA ASN A 13 44.96 -27.14 -9.98
C ASN A 13 43.67 -27.52 -10.72
N LYS A 14 43.57 -28.73 -11.29
CA LYS A 14 42.34 -29.20 -11.94
C LYS A 14 41.27 -29.56 -10.91
N GLU A 15 41.65 -30.20 -9.81
CA GLU A 15 40.73 -30.52 -8.71
C GLU A 15 40.21 -29.26 -8.02
N GLU A 16 41.08 -28.27 -7.75
CA GLU A 16 40.66 -26.98 -7.21
C GLU A 16 39.70 -26.23 -8.15
N ASN A 17 39.99 -26.20 -9.45
CA ASN A 17 39.10 -25.56 -10.43
C ASN A 17 37.75 -26.27 -10.55
N GLN A 18 37.71 -27.61 -10.53
CA GLN A 18 36.46 -28.38 -10.52
C GLN A 18 35.66 -28.15 -9.24
N GLN A 19 36.33 -28.03 -8.09
CA GLN A 19 35.67 -27.72 -6.82
C GLN A 19 35.09 -26.30 -6.82
N ILE A 20 35.80 -25.31 -7.38
CA ILE A 20 35.33 -23.94 -7.52
C ILE A 20 34.14 -23.85 -8.49
N GLU A 21 34.19 -24.56 -9.62
CA GLU A 21 33.07 -24.64 -10.58
C GLU A 21 31.83 -25.26 -9.93
N THR A 22 31.98 -26.39 -9.23
CA THR A 22 30.85 -27.05 -8.56
C THR A 22 30.27 -26.23 -7.40
N ASP A 23 31.08 -25.48 -6.66
CA ASP A 23 30.60 -24.58 -5.60
C ASP A 23 29.94 -23.31 -6.18
N ASN A 24 30.39 -22.82 -7.34
CA ASN A 24 29.75 -21.74 -8.07
C ASN A 24 28.41 -22.18 -8.67
N GLU A 25 28.34 -23.39 -9.24
CA GLU A 25 27.09 -23.98 -9.73
C GLU A 25 26.09 -24.19 -8.60
N LYS A 26 26.52 -24.67 -7.43
CA LYS A 26 25.67 -24.80 -6.23
C LYS A 26 25.19 -23.44 -5.72
N LYS A 27 26.05 -22.41 -5.71
CA LYS A 27 25.66 -21.04 -5.34
C LYS A 27 24.70 -20.42 -6.36
N GLN A 28 24.90 -20.64 -7.66
CA GLN A 28 23.98 -20.23 -8.72
C GLN A 28 22.65 -20.97 -8.59
N HIS A 29 22.63 -22.29 -8.39
CA HIS A 29 21.39 -23.05 -8.19
C HIS A 29 20.66 -22.63 -6.91
N ALA A 30 21.36 -22.32 -5.81
CA ALA A 30 20.77 -21.81 -4.58
C ALA A 30 20.29 -20.36 -4.69
N SER A 31 20.88 -19.56 -5.57
CA SER A 31 20.44 -18.20 -5.94
C SER A 31 19.20 -18.25 -6.85
N LEU A 32 19.21 -19.13 -7.85
CA LEU A 32 18.10 -19.38 -8.77
C LEU A 32 16.88 -19.96 -8.04
N LYS A 33 17.06 -20.90 -7.10
CA LYS A 33 15.97 -21.38 -6.23
C LYS A 33 15.44 -20.29 -5.29
N ARG A 34 16.29 -19.39 -4.79
CA ARG A 34 15.84 -18.27 -3.93
C ARG A 34 15.04 -17.19 -4.67
N ASN A 35 15.21 -17.07 -5.98
CA ASN A 35 14.48 -16.12 -6.81
C ASN A 35 13.15 -16.66 -7.36
N GLN A 36 12.84 -17.95 -7.19
CA GLN A 36 11.57 -18.53 -7.66
C GLN A 36 10.35 -18.18 -6.78
N ASP A 37 10.56 -17.62 -5.58
CA ASP A 37 9.46 -17.38 -4.61
C ASP A 37 9.04 -15.91 -4.42
N LYS A 38 9.57 -14.96 -5.19
CA LYS A 38 9.11 -13.55 -5.11
C LYS A 38 8.27 -13.18 -6.32
N LYS A 39 6.97 -13.46 -6.24
CA LYS A 39 5.99 -12.89 -7.19
C LYS A 39 5.95 -11.38 -7.00
N GLN A 40 6.35 -10.64 -8.04
CA GLN A 40 6.27 -9.19 -8.10
C GLN A 40 5.26 -8.79 -9.18
N PHE A 41 4.55 -7.69 -8.95
CA PHE A 41 3.56 -7.16 -9.86
C PHE A 41 3.86 -5.68 -10.13
N GLU A 42 3.70 -5.26 -11.38
CA GLU A 42 3.75 -3.86 -11.77
C GLU A 42 2.32 -3.33 -11.90
N PHE A 43 2.02 -2.24 -11.20
CA PHE A 43 0.74 -1.57 -11.29
C PHE A 43 0.86 -0.34 -12.19
N LYS A 44 -0.18 -0.09 -12.98
CA LYS A 44 -0.28 1.10 -13.82
C LYS A 44 -1.13 2.14 -13.11
N GLU A 45 -0.60 3.33 -12.97
CA GLU A 45 -1.38 4.49 -12.56
C GLU A 45 -2.47 4.80 -13.60
N VAL A 46 -3.70 4.97 -13.13
CA VAL A 46 -4.89 5.22 -13.97
C VAL A 46 -5.40 6.66 -13.89
N GLY A 47 -4.84 7.45 -12.98
CA GLY A 47 -5.17 8.85 -12.77
C GLY A 47 -4.45 9.41 -11.55
N VAL A 48 -4.83 10.63 -11.18
CA VAL A 48 -4.24 11.38 -10.07
C VAL A 48 -5.36 11.82 -9.13
N ILE A 49 -5.09 11.72 -7.83
CA ILE A 49 -5.96 12.24 -6.78
C ILE A 49 -5.48 13.65 -6.41
N HIS A 50 -6.41 14.59 -6.37
CA HIS A 50 -6.20 15.99 -6.00
C HIS A 50 -6.92 16.30 -4.69
N THR A 51 -6.17 16.84 -3.75
CA THR A 51 -6.65 17.23 -2.42
C THR A 51 -6.01 18.57 -2.03
N PRO A 52 -6.55 19.28 -1.02
CA PRO A 52 -5.88 20.44 -0.43
C PRO A 52 -4.60 20.09 0.35
N TYR A 53 -4.36 18.81 0.63
CA TYR A 53 -3.31 18.34 1.52
C TYR A 53 -1.96 18.25 0.81
N GLN A 54 -0.96 19.02 1.22
CA GLN A 54 0.38 18.94 0.64
C GLN A 54 1.27 17.93 1.38
N ASP A 55 1.44 18.16 2.68
CA ASP A 55 2.28 17.36 3.57
C ASP A 55 1.59 17.05 4.91
N ASP A 56 0.33 17.47 5.07
CA ASP A 56 -0.52 17.17 6.22
C ASP A 56 -1.91 16.75 5.73
N ALA A 57 -2.30 15.52 6.06
CA ALA A 57 -3.55 14.89 5.65
C ALA A 57 -4.14 14.15 6.86
N PRO A 58 -5.47 14.08 6.99
CA PRO A 58 -6.10 13.38 8.10
C PRO A 58 -5.79 11.87 8.05
N TYR A 59 -5.86 11.20 9.19
CA TYR A 59 -5.61 9.75 9.25
C TYR A 59 -6.68 8.90 8.56
N GLN A 60 -7.89 9.45 8.39
CA GLN A 60 -9.04 8.85 7.70
C GLN A 60 -9.83 9.95 6.98
N PRO A 61 -10.63 9.64 5.94
CA PRO A 61 -11.37 10.64 5.18
C PRO A 61 -12.43 11.34 6.06
N ILE A 62 -12.57 12.66 5.89
CA ILE A 62 -13.60 13.48 6.54
C ILE A 62 -14.63 13.86 5.47
N GLU A 63 -15.91 13.50 5.65
CA GLU A 63 -16.92 13.64 4.57
C GLU A 63 -17.12 15.11 4.14
N ASP A 64 -17.27 16.01 5.11
CA ASP A 64 -17.57 17.43 4.91
C ASP A 64 -16.33 18.33 5.14
N ASP A 65 -15.14 17.86 4.76
CA ASP A 65 -13.91 18.66 4.92
C ASP A 65 -13.87 19.87 3.97
N GLU A 66 -13.14 20.91 4.37
CA GLU A 66 -12.99 22.13 3.59
C GLU A 66 -12.03 21.93 2.42
N GLY A 67 -12.44 22.37 1.22
CA GLY A 67 -11.61 22.43 0.02
C GLY A 67 -12.10 21.55 -1.13
N ASP A 68 -11.31 21.54 -2.21
CA ASP A 68 -11.65 20.84 -3.44
C ASP A 68 -11.01 19.45 -3.48
N PHE A 69 -11.84 18.42 -3.47
CA PHE A 69 -11.43 17.02 -3.60
C PHE A 69 -11.87 16.47 -4.95
N GLN A 70 -10.88 16.01 -5.74
CA GLN A 70 -11.13 15.58 -7.11
C GLN A 70 -10.24 14.39 -7.49
N ILE A 71 -10.77 13.47 -8.26
CA ILE A 71 -10.01 12.39 -8.90
C ILE A 71 -10.01 12.63 -10.41
N THR A 72 -8.84 12.69 -11.04
CA THR A 72 -8.68 12.88 -12.49
C THR A 72 -8.15 11.61 -13.13
N LEU A 73 -8.94 10.96 -13.98
CA LEU A 73 -8.49 9.79 -14.73
C LEU A 73 -7.70 10.22 -15.97
N TYR A 74 -6.71 9.43 -16.37
CA TYR A 74 -6.06 9.61 -17.67
C TYR A 74 -7.05 9.38 -18.82
N PRO A 75 -6.93 10.11 -19.95
CA PRO A 75 -7.92 10.07 -21.03
C PRO A 75 -8.27 8.67 -21.56
N LYS A 76 -7.28 7.76 -21.60
CA LYS A 76 -7.49 6.36 -22.05
C LYS A 76 -8.45 5.56 -21.15
N TYR A 77 -8.62 5.95 -19.89
CA TYR A 77 -9.47 5.26 -18.91
C TYR A 77 -10.84 5.92 -18.72
N THR A 78 -11.09 7.10 -19.31
CA THR A 78 -12.32 7.88 -19.10
C THR A 78 -13.59 7.10 -19.44
N LYS A 79 -13.58 6.25 -20.48
CA LYS A 79 -14.75 5.41 -20.83
C LYS A 79 -15.14 4.43 -19.71
N GLY A 80 -14.21 4.08 -18.82
CA GLY A 80 -14.47 3.23 -17.66
C GLY A 80 -15.37 3.87 -16.60
N LEU A 81 -15.61 5.18 -16.66
CA LEU A 81 -16.50 5.90 -15.74
C LEU A 81 -17.99 5.75 -16.09
N ASN A 82 -18.32 5.15 -17.23
CA ASN A 82 -19.70 5.02 -17.68
C ASN A 82 -20.60 4.39 -16.60
N GLN A 83 -21.68 5.08 -16.22
CA GLN A 83 -22.66 4.69 -15.19
C GLN A 83 -22.15 4.76 -13.74
N LEU A 84 -20.92 5.20 -13.49
CA LEU A 84 -20.38 5.31 -12.13
C LEU A 84 -21.16 6.33 -11.29
N GLU A 85 -21.69 7.38 -11.92
CA GLU A 85 -22.53 8.40 -11.29
C GLU A 85 -23.85 7.86 -10.72
N LYS A 86 -24.22 6.62 -11.03
CA LYS A 86 -25.38 5.94 -10.42
C LYS A 86 -25.11 5.45 -9.00
N PHE A 87 -23.86 5.42 -8.57
CA PHE A 87 -23.46 5.04 -7.22
C PHE A 87 -23.22 6.30 -6.38
N LYS A 88 -23.68 6.27 -5.12
CA LYS A 88 -23.46 7.38 -4.17
C LYS A 88 -22.04 7.39 -3.63
N TYR A 89 -21.44 6.22 -3.44
CA TYR A 89 -20.10 6.04 -2.88
C TYR A 89 -19.24 5.16 -3.79
N ILE A 90 -17.93 5.40 -3.74
CA ILE A 90 -16.92 4.59 -4.42
C ILE A 90 -15.80 4.22 -3.45
N ILE A 91 -15.20 3.07 -3.71
CA ILE A 91 -13.92 2.66 -3.14
C ILE A 91 -12.82 3.17 -4.07
N VAL A 92 -11.91 3.95 -3.53
CA VAL A 92 -10.76 4.51 -4.24
C VAL A 92 -9.52 3.78 -3.76
N ILE A 93 -8.78 3.16 -4.68
CA ILE A 93 -7.53 2.45 -4.38
C ILE A 93 -6.36 3.23 -4.97
N TYR A 94 -5.35 3.50 -4.17
CA TYR A 94 -4.23 4.37 -4.53
C TYR A 94 -2.89 3.89 -4.00
N TYR A 95 -1.81 4.38 -4.61
CA TYR A 95 -0.44 4.08 -4.22
C TYR A 95 0.09 5.17 -3.29
N ILE A 96 0.50 4.78 -2.09
CA ILE A 96 1.05 5.69 -1.07
C ILE A 96 2.52 5.94 -1.41
N HIS A 97 2.74 6.90 -2.31
CA HIS A 97 4.04 7.20 -2.91
C HIS A 97 4.99 8.00 -2.01
N LYS A 98 4.48 8.74 -1.03
CA LYS A 98 5.27 9.51 -0.05
C LYS A 98 5.31 8.78 1.30
N LEU A 99 6.18 7.76 1.42
CA LEU A 99 6.46 7.13 2.71
C LEU A 99 7.66 7.79 3.39
N SER A 100 7.54 8.08 4.69
CA SER A 100 8.58 8.73 5.49
C SER A 100 9.47 7.76 6.28
N ARG A 101 9.15 6.45 6.29
CA ARG A 101 9.83 5.44 7.09
C ARG A 101 9.99 4.12 6.34
N GLU A 102 10.92 3.29 6.80
CA GLU A 102 11.09 1.92 6.32
C GLU A 102 9.91 1.03 6.70
N LYS A 103 9.73 -0.05 5.95
CA LYS A 103 8.61 -0.98 6.14
C LYS A 103 8.84 -1.86 7.36
N GLU A 104 7.84 -1.93 8.24
CA GLU A 104 7.89 -2.71 9.48
C GLU A 104 6.70 -3.68 9.57
N ASN A 105 6.89 -4.80 10.26
CA ASN A 105 5.84 -5.80 10.47
C ASN A 105 5.00 -5.53 11.73
N ILE A 106 5.56 -4.80 12.69
CA ILE A 106 4.91 -4.29 13.88
C ILE A 106 4.92 -2.78 13.77
N ILE A 107 3.83 -2.13 14.15
CA ILE A 107 3.73 -0.67 14.18
C ILE A 107 3.12 -0.24 15.52
N SER A 108 3.37 1.01 15.92
CA SER A 108 2.59 1.68 16.95
C SER A 108 1.89 2.88 16.33
N PRO A 109 0.55 2.86 16.17
CA PRO A 109 -0.16 4.00 15.60
C PRO A 109 0.01 5.22 16.52
N PRO A 110 0.23 6.43 15.97
CA PRO A 110 0.60 7.63 16.74
C PRO A 110 -0.30 7.95 17.94
N TRP A 111 -1.59 7.65 17.83
CA TRP A 111 -2.63 7.93 18.83
C TRP A 111 -2.76 6.88 19.93
N THR A 112 -1.91 5.85 19.95
CA THR A 112 -2.05 4.70 20.88
C THR A 112 -1.10 4.75 22.07
N GLY A 113 -0.29 5.79 22.21
CA GLY A 113 0.64 5.93 23.34
C GLY A 113 1.69 4.82 23.44
N GLY A 114 2.05 4.19 22.32
CA GLY A 114 3.06 3.11 22.28
C GLY A 114 2.48 1.70 22.25
N TYR A 115 1.16 1.53 22.14
CA TYR A 115 0.58 0.20 21.92
C TYR A 115 1.02 -0.35 20.55
N GLU A 116 1.45 -1.60 20.52
CA GLU A 116 2.00 -2.23 19.32
C GLU A 116 1.02 -3.24 18.73
N VAL A 117 0.88 -3.21 17.40
CA VAL A 117 0.11 -4.21 16.65
C VAL A 117 0.82 -4.62 15.38
N GLY A 118 0.50 -5.81 14.89
CA GLY A 118 0.96 -6.22 13.56
C GLY A 118 0.44 -5.27 12.47
N ILE A 119 1.24 -5.02 11.44
CA ILE A 119 0.90 -4.10 10.35
C ILE A 119 -0.45 -4.42 9.69
N PHE A 120 -0.79 -5.71 9.58
CA PHE A 120 -2.06 -6.18 9.01
C PHE A 120 -3.25 -6.09 9.97
N ALA A 121 -3.01 -5.87 11.26
CA ALA A 121 -4.04 -5.51 12.25
C ALA A 121 -4.24 -3.99 12.35
N SER A 122 -3.67 -3.22 11.41
CA SER A 122 -3.75 -1.75 11.37
C SER A 122 -4.08 -1.23 9.97
N ARG A 123 -4.26 0.09 9.87
CA ARG A 123 -4.36 0.82 8.59
C ARG A 123 -3.12 1.67 8.27
N SER A 124 -1.99 1.41 8.93
CA SER A 124 -0.76 2.19 8.71
C SER A 124 -0.33 2.15 7.22
N PRO A 125 0.12 3.29 6.65
CA PRO A 125 0.64 3.36 5.28
C PRO A 125 1.98 2.63 5.11
N ILE A 126 2.69 2.36 6.22
CA ILE A 126 4.02 1.72 6.23
C ILE A 126 3.84 0.20 6.14
N ARG A 127 3.53 -0.31 4.95
CA ARG A 127 3.17 -1.72 4.70
C ARG A 127 3.93 -2.31 3.51
N PRO A 128 4.04 -3.66 3.40
CA PRO A 128 4.78 -4.33 2.32
C PRO A 128 4.40 -3.83 0.92
N ASN A 129 3.09 -3.69 0.67
CA ASN A 129 2.53 -3.04 -0.51
C ASN A 129 1.81 -1.76 -0.03
N PRO A 130 2.34 -0.57 -0.30
CA PRO A 130 1.79 0.69 0.18
C PRO A 130 0.58 1.10 -0.66
N ILE A 131 -0.49 0.32 -0.52
CA ILE A 131 -1.78 0.52 -1.16
C ILE A 131 -2.73 1.02 -0.08
N GLY A 132 -3.31 2.19 -0.33
CA GLY A 132 -4.36 2.75 0.49
C GLY A 132 -5.74 2.56 -0.15
N MET A 133 -6.76 2.77 0.67
CA MET A 133 -8.15 2.60 0.30
C MET A 133 -9.01 3.57 1.09
N SER A 134 -9.83 4.33 0.37
CA SER A 134 -10.79 5.27 0.95
C SER A 134 -12.17 5.05 0.34
N ILE A 135 -13.21 5.21 1.15
CA ILE A 135 -14.60 5.21 0.68
C ILE A 135 -15.04 6.66 0.67
N VAL A 136 -15.42 7.16 -0.51
CA VAL A 136 -15.81 8.56 -0.68
C VAL A 136 -17.12 8.68 -1.42
N LYS A 137 -17.86 9.75 -1.13
CA LYS A 137 -19.10 10.08 -1.82
C LYS A 137 -18.79 10.74 -3.16
N ILE A 138 -19.55 10.40 -4.19
CA ILE A 138 -19.53 11.13 -5.46
C ILE A 138 -20.48 12.32 -5.34
N TYR A 139 -19.98 13.52 -5.64
CA TYR A 139 -20.81 14.71 -5.82
C TYR A 139 -21.25 14.87 -7.27
N LYS A 140 -20.30 14.73 -8.22
CA LYS A 140 -20.58 14.76 -9.65
C LYS A 140 -19.41 14.15 -10.45
N ILE A 141 -19.69 13.77 -11.69
CA ILE A 141 -18.67 13.37 -12.66
C ILE A 141 -18.76 14.30 -13.87
N GLU A 142 -17.62 14.87 -14.26
CA GLU A 142 -17.50 15.72 -15.45
C GLU A 142 -16.34 15.22 -16.31
N LYS A 143 -16.66 14.65 -17.48
CA LYS A 143 -15.68 14.05 -18.40
C LYS A 143 -14.85 12.97 -17.70
N ASN A 144 -13.58 13.26 -17.40
CA ASN A 144 -12.62 12.37 -16.75
C ASN A 144 -12.36 12.73 -15.29
N LYS A 145 -13.16 13.64 -14.71
CA LYS A 145 -13.02 14.13 -13.34
C LYS A 145 -14.20 13.66 -12.49
N ILE A 146 -13.90 13.17 -11.30
CA ILE A 146 -14.87 12.82 -10.27
C ILE A 146 -14.66 13.82 -9.14
N PHE A 147 -15.70 14.56 -8.77
CA PHE A 147 -15.70 15.44 -7.60
C PHE A 147 -16.27 14.65 -6.43
N THR A 148 -15.58 14.62 -5.30
CA THR A 148 -15.88 13.73 -4.18
C THR A 148 -15.99 14.48 -2.86
N SER A 149 -16.49 13.79 -1.82
CA SER A 149 -16.22 14.16 -0.43
C SER A 149 -14.72 14.15 -0.12
N GLY A 150 -14.35 14.56 1.10
CA GLY A 150 -12.97 14.53 1.56
C GLY A 150 -12.29 13.16 1.40
N LEU A 151 -11.00 13.21 1.13
CA LEU A 151 -10.07 12.09 1.04
C LEU A 151 -9.06 12.18 2.21
N ASP A 152 -8.08 11.30 2.27
CA ASP A 152 -7.07 11.21 3.34
C ASP A 152 -5.65 11.05 2.77
N VAL A 153 -5.39 11.65 1.60
CA VAL A 153 -4.15 11.51 0.85
C VAL A 153 -3.60 12.85 0.39
N PHE A 154 -2.28 12.95 0.26
CA PHE A 154 -1.64 14.14 -0.31
C PHE A 154 -2.05 14.37 -1.77
N ASP A 155 -2.02 15.63 -2.17
CA ASP A 155 -2.19 16.05 -3.56
C ASP A 155 -1.16 15.37 -4.46
N GLY A 156 -1.60 15.00 -5.65
CA GLY A 156 -0.78 14.26 -6.61
C GLY A 156 -0.69 12.76 -6.33
N THR A 157 -1.45 12.21 -5.36
CA THR A 157 -1.39 10.78 -5.05
C THR A 157 -1.82 9.92 -6.26
N PRO A 158 -0.99 8.93 -6.69
CA PRO A 158 -1.31 8.08 -7.83
C PRO A 158 -2.54 7.19 -7.58
N LEU A 159 -3.52 7.27 -8.47
CA LEU A 159 -4.70 6.41 -8.47
C LEU A 159 -4.38 5.07 -9.12
N LEU A 160 -4.77 3.98 -8.47
CA LEU A 160 -4.63 2.62 -9.00
C LEU A 160 -5.96 2.07 -9.53
N ASP A 161 -7.07 2.26 -8.81
CA ASP A 161 -8.36 1.69 -9.18
C ASP A 161 -9.55 2.41 -8.52
N ILE A 162 -10.74 2.26 -9.11
CA ILE A 162 -12.01 2.74 -8.55
C ILE A 162 -13.04 1.62 -8.65
N LYS A 163 -13.79 1.38 -7.57
CA LYS A 163 -14.91 0.43 -7.56
C LYS A 163 -16.17 1.08 -7.01
N PRO A 164 -17.37 0.72 -7.49
CA PRO A 164 -18.60 1.13 -6.82
C PRO A 164 -18.67 0.54 -5.42
N TYR A 165 -19.10 1.33 -4.44
CA TYR A 165 -19.48 0.81 -3.13
C TYR A 165 -20.93 0.33 -3.19
N ILE A 166 -21.14 -0.96 -2.94
CA ILE A 166 -22.44 -1.62 -3.01
C ILE A 166 -22.90 -1.92 -1.59
N LYS A 167 -23.99 -1.26 -1.17
CA LYS A 167 -24.52 -1.24 0.20
C LYS A 167 -24.44 -2.60 0.92
N ASP A 168 -25.08 -3.62 0.36
CA ASP A 168 -25.21 -4.92 1.06
C ASP A 168 -24.01 -5.85 0.81
N LEU A 169 -23.16 -5.52 -0.16
CA LEU A 169 -21.93 -6.27 -0.44
C LEU A 169 -20.81 -5.83 0.52
N ASP A 170 -20.60 -4.52 0.62
CA ASP A 170 -19.46 -3.90 1.28
C ASP A 170 -19.74 -3.48 2.73
N SER A 171 -21.00 -3.37 3.14
CA SER A 171 -21.37 -3.12 4.54
C SER A 171 -21.41 -4.43 5.34
N LYS A 172 -20.88 -4.38 6.57
CA LYS A 172 -20.93 -5.44 7.59
C LYS A 172 -21.33 -4.79 8.91
N ASP A 173 -22.59 -4.95 9.27
CA ASP A 173 -23.18 -4.36 10.48
C ASP A 173 -22.70 -5.04 11.77
N ASP A 174 -22.15 -6.24 11.68
CA ASP A 174 -21.54 -7.01 12.77
C ASP A 174 -20.03 -6.78 12.94
N ALA A 175 -19.44 -5.82 12.22
CA ALA A 175 -18.04 -5.45 12.37
C ALA A 175 -17.72 -4.98 13.80
N ASN A 176 -16.54 -5.37 14.31
CA ASN A 176 -16.07 -4.99 15.65
C ASN A 176 -14.82 -4.10 15.59
N TYR A 177 -14.43 -3.53 16.74
CA TYR A 177 -13.29 -2.61 16.87
C TYR A 177 -11.93 -3.32 17.09
N GLY A 178 -11.88 -4.65 17.17
CA GLY A 178 -10.64 -5.38 17.42
C GLY A 178 -9.94 -4.96 18.72
N TRP A 179 -8.62 -4.77 18.67
CA TRP A 179 -7.78 -4.34 19.81
C TRP A 179 -8.03 -2.90 20.26
N ILE A 180 -8.72 -2.08 19.45
CA ILE A 180 -9.00 -0.68 19.78
C ILE A 180 -9.88 -0.59 21.03
N LYS A 181 -10.80 -1.54 21.22
CA LYS A 181 -11.69 -1.61 22.39
C LYS A 181 -10.95 -1.86 23.70
N ASP A 182 -9.71 -2.34 23.63
CA ASP A 182 -8.89 -2.70 24.79
C ASP A 182 -8.01 -1.52 25.24
N LEU A 183 -8.04 -0.39 24.52
CA LEU A 183 -7.33 0.83 24.88
C LEU A 183 -8.10 1.64 25.92
N ASP A 184 -7.39 2.18 26.91
CA ASP A 184 -7.95 3.11 27.90
C ASP A 184 -8.56 4.37 27.26
N SER A 185 -8.08 4.74 26.07
CA SER A 185 -8.55 5.88 25.27
C SER A 185 -9.64 5.52 24.26
N TYR A 186 -10.31 4.36 24.39
CA TYR A 186 -11.26 3.85 23.41
C TYR A 186 -12.32 4.88 22.95
N GLU A 187 -12.93 5.62 23.88
CA GLU A 187 -13.96 6.61 23.54
C GLU A 187 -13.42 7.76 22.68
N HIS A 188 -12.24 8.27 23.02
CA HIS A 188 -11.54 9.28 22.22
C HIS A 188 -11.17 8.71 20.84
N LEU A 189 -10.72 7.45 20.80
CA LEU A 189 -10.35 6.79 19.56
C LEU A 189 -11.54 6.50 18.63
N LEU A 190 -12.74 6.30 19.19
CA LEU A 190 -13.97 6.22 18.40
C LEU A 190 -14.27 7.53 17.66
N LEU A 191 -13.89 8.69 18.21
CA LEU A 191 -14.06 9.97 17.52
C LEU A 191 -13.14 10.06 16.29
N HIS A 192 -11.87 9.65 16.42
CA HIS A 192 -10.94 9.53 15.28
C HIS A 192 -11.45 8.56 14.21
N ILE A 193 -11.95 7.38 14.61
CA ILE A 193 -12.50 6.40 13.66
C ILE A 193 -13.70 6.95 12.89
N LYS A 194 -14.53 7.76 13.57
CA LYS A 194 -15.70 8.39 12.97
C LYS A 194 -15.37 9.67 12.20
N GLY A 195 -14.10 10.10 12.16
CA GLY A 195 -13.70 11.36 11.54
C GLY A 195 -14.35 12.59 12.19
N ILE A 196 -14.65 12.52 13.49
CA ILE A 196 -15.27 13.62 14.24
C ILE A 196 -14.16 14.52 14.80
N PRO A 197 -14.10 15.82 14.45
CA PRO A 197 -13.15 16.76 15.05
C PRO A 197 -13.35 16.89 16.58
N HIS A 198 -12.26 16.89 17.34
CA HIS A 198 -12.27 17.02 18.80
C HIS A 198 -10.89 17.44 19.34
N ASP A 199 -10.86 18.01 20.54
CA ASP A 199 -9.62 18.39 21.25
C ASP A 199 -9.01 17.18 22.00
N TYR A 200 -7.70 17.25 22.25
CA TYR A 200 -6.91 16.25 22.98
C TYR A 200 -6.94 16.44 24.50
#